data_AF-A0A803R1Q0-F1
#
_entry.id   AF-A0A803R1Q0-F1
#
_cell.length_a   1.000
_cell.length_b   1.000
_cell.length_c   1.000
_cell.angle_alpha   90.00
_cell.angle_beta   90.00
_cell.angle_gamma   90.00
#
_symmetry.space_group_name_H-M   'P 1'
#
loop_
_entity.id
_entity.type
_entity.pdbx_description
1 polymer ?
#
loop_
_entity_poly.entity_id
_entity_poly.type
_entity_poly.pdbx_seq_one_letter_code
_entity_poly.pdbx_strand_id
1 'polypeptide(L)'
;MQCIAFHQFASSSSLPIWSSIDNRFTPKTSITSISKPKPKLKSKSNLKSRSRSSTCYPIQCTVVDNPSSTITNNSDRRSANYGPPIWSFDFVQSLPIQYKGESYTSRLNKLEKDVKRMLIGVENSLAQLELIDTIQRLGISYRFENEIISILKEKFTNNNNNPNPINYDLYATALQFRLLRQYGFEVPQEIFNNFKNHKTGEFKANISNDIMGALGLYEASFHGKKGESILEEARIFTTKCLKKYKLMSSSNNNNMTLISLLVNHALEMPLQWRITRSEAKWFIEEIYERKQDMNPTLLEFAKLDFNMLQSTYQEELKVLSR
;
A
#
# COMPACT_ATOMS: atom_id res chain seq x y z
N MET A 1 22.13 11.41 -19.45
CA MET A 1 20.69 11.40 -19.17
C MET A 1 20.11 10.15 -19.81
N GLN A 2 19.92 9.09 -19.04
CA GLN A 2 19.29 7.85 -19.51
C GLN A 2 17.91 7.74 -18.85
N CYS A 3 16.86 7.81 -19.67
CA CYS A 3 15.50 7.54 -19.24
C CYS A 3 15.39 6.05 -18.91
N ILE A 4 15.05 5.73 -17.66
CA ILE A 4 14.73 4.38 -17.22
C ILE A 4 13.30 4.11 -17.67
N ALA A 5 13.14 3.14 -18.58
CA ALA A 5 11.86 2.63 -19.02
C ALA A 5 11.20 1.85 -17.87
N PHE A 6 10.00 2.26 -17.49
CA PHE A 6 9.14 1.45 -16.62
C PHE A 6 8.63 0.25 -17.42
N HIS A 7 8.99 -0.95 -16.98
CA HIS A 7 8.40 -2.17 -17.49
C HIS A 7 6.91 -2.23 -17.10
N GLN A 8 6.08 -2.58 -18.10
CA GLN A 8 4.65 -2.83 -18.00
C GLN A 8 4.32 -3.82 -16.88
N PHE A 9 3.51 -3.37 -15.91
CA PHE A 9 2.71 -4.28 -15.10
C PHE A 9 1.68 -4.98 -16.00
N ALA A 10 1.63 -6.31 -15.91
CA ALA A 10 0.66 -7.13 -16.60
C ALA A 10 -0.78 -6.71 -16.24
N SER A 11 -1.64 -6.70 -17.26
CA SER A 11 -3.07 -6.43 -17.15
C SER A 11 -3.79 -7.52 -16.35
N SER A 12 -3.98 -7.29 -15.04
CA SER A 12 -5.04 -7.98 -14.30
C SER A 12 -6.37 -7.26 -14.57
N SER A 13 -7.26 -7.92 -15.30
CA SER A 13 -8.62 -7.45 -15.61
C SER A 13 -9.60 -7.55 -14.43
N SER A 14 -9.08 -7.65 -13.20
CA SER A 14 -9.89 -7.62 -11.98
C SER A 14 -9.20 -6.79 -10.91
N LEU A 15 -9.96 -5.89 -10.27
CA LEU A 15 -9.63 -5.46 -8.91
C LEU A 15 -9.94 -6.68 -8.04
N PRO A 16 -8.97 -7.34 -7.39
CA PRO A 16 -9.30 -8.40 -6.46
C PRO A 16 -9.98 -7.73 -5.26
N ILE A 17 -11.29 -7.87 -5.21
CA ILE A 17 -12.05 -7.81 -3.97
C ILE A 17 -11.65 -9.08 -3.21
N TRP A 18 -11.23 -8.97 -1.96
CA TRP A 18 -11.10 -10.17 -1.12
C TRP A 18 -12.49 -10.79 -0.98
N SER A 19 -12.72 -11.86 -1.74
CA SER A 19 -13.95 -12.65 -1.74
C SER A 19 -13.92 -13.81 -0.74
N SER A 20 -12.81 -14.02 -0.03
CA SER A 20 -12.67 -15.09 0.96
C SER A 20 -12.67 -14.52 2.38
N ILE A 21 -13.82 -13.99 2.80
CA ILE A 21 -14.22 -14.03 4.20
C ILE A 21 -15.33 -15.07 4.23
N ASP A 22 -15.16 -16.10 5.07
CA ASP A 22 -16.12 -17.17 5.31
C ASP A 22 -17.57 -16.68 5.25
N ASN A 23 -18.33 -17.21 4.28
CA ASN A 23 -19.78 -17.02 4.09
C ASN A 23 -20.61 -17.66 5.21
N ARG A 24 -20.25 -17.47 6.48
CA ARG A 24 -20.99 -18.02 7.63
C ARG A 24 -22.13 -17.13 8.11
N PHE A 25 -22.31 -15.94 7.55
CA PHE A 25 -23.42 -15.06 7.92
C PHE A 25 -24.03 -14.35 6.71
N THR A 26 -24.93 -15.04 6.01
CA THR A 26 -25.97 -14.39 5.20
C THR A 26 -27.35 -14.81 5.73
N PRO A 27 -28.19 -13.89 6.23
CA PRO A 27 -29.59 -14.20 6.52
C PRO A 27 -30.35 -14.37 5.19
N LYS A 28 -31.02 -15.51 5.01
CA LYS A 28 -31.94 -15.74 3.88
C LYS A 28 -33.19 -14.91 4.07
N THR A 29 -33.47 -13.99 3.15
CA THR A 29 -34.82 -13.43 2.96
C THR A 29 -35.18 -13.43 1.49
N SER A 30 -36.12 -14.31 1.15
CA SER A 30 -36.80 -14.40 -0.14
C SER A 30 -37.97 -13.43 -0.16
N ILE A 31 -38.01 -12.49 -1.11
CA ILE A 31 -39.25 -11.77 -1.44
C ILE A 31 -39.39 -11.66 -2.96
N THR A 32 -40.43 -12.30 -3.45
CA THR A 32 -41.01 -12.23 -4.80
C THR A 32 -41.84 -10.96 -4.99
N SER A 33 -42.13 -10.64 -6.27
CA SER A 33 -43.24 -9.82 -6.79
C SER A 33 -42.91 -8.38 -7.21
N ILE A 34 -43.57 -7.73 -8.18
CA ILE A 34 -44.52 -8.04 -9.26
C ILE A 34 -44.46 -6.79 -10.17
N SER A 35 -44.50 -6.95 -11.50
CA SER A 35 -44.63 -5.84 -12.46
C SER A 35 -46.09 -5.49 -12.72
N LYS A 36 -46.40 -4.20 -12.97
CA LYS A 36 -47.60 -3.69 -13.69
C LYS A 36 -47.50 -2.16 -13.96
N PRO A 37 -48.28 -1.57 -14.90
CA PRO A 37 -47.73 -0.73 -15.97
C PRO A 37 -48.27 0.73 -16.03
N LYS A 38 -47.66 1.51 -16.95
CA LYS A 38 -47.96 2.92 -17.30
C LYS A 38 -49.40 3.18 -17.78
N PRO A 39 -49.96 4.40 -17.57
CA PRO A 39 -51.08 4.91 -18.36
C PRO A 39 -50.63 5.83 -19.52
N LYS A 40 -51.44 5.81 -20.60
CA LYS A 40 -51.39 6.69 -21.79
C LYS A 40 -52.38 7.86 -21.62
N LEU A 41 -52.04 9.08 -22.07
CA LEU A 41 -53.01 10.11 -22.44
C LEU A 41 -52.64 10.83 -23.74
N LYS A 42 -53.69 11.25 -24.45
CA LYS A 42 -53.74 11.72 -25.84
C LYS A 42 -53.49 13.24 -25.99
N SER A 43 -53.33 13.61 -27.26
CA SER A 43 -52.99 14.87 -27.94
C SER A 43 -53.92 16.09 -27.73
N LYS A 44 -53.35 17.32 -27.86
CA LYS A 44 -53.51 18.21 -29.04
C LYS A 44 -52.94 19.64 -28.83
N SER A 45 -52.51 20.19 -29.98
CA SER A 45 -52.49 21.59 -30.42
C SER A 45 -51.20 22.41 -30.32
N ASN A 46 -50.87 22.99 -31.48
CA ASN A 46 -49.70 23.78 -31.83
C ASN A 46 -49.86 25.24 -31.42
N LEU A 47 -48.81 25.84 -30.87
CA LEU A 47 -48.55 27.28 -30.94
C LEU A 47 -47.05 27.47 -31.21
N LYS A 48 -46.76 28.16 -32.32
CA LYS A 48 -45.41 28.51 -32.77
C LYS A 48 -44.85 29.61 -31.86
N SER A 49 -43.72 29.35 -31.21
CA SER A 49 -42.79 30.41 -30.80
C SER A 49 -41.35 29.95 -31.11
N ARG A 50 -40.60 30.80 -31.80
CA ARG A 50 -39.19 30.62 -32.12
C ARG A 50 -38.41 31.44 -31.09
N SER A 51 -37.60 30.82 -30.23
CA SER A 51 -36.14 31.04 -30.21
C SER A 51 -35.46 30.47 -28.97
N ARG A 52 -34.38 29.72 -29.26
CA ARG A 52 -33.19 29.40 -28.45
C ARG A 52 -33.38 28.53 -27.19
N SER A 53 -33.56 27.22 -27.42
CA SER A 53 -33.09 26.21 -26.45
C SER A 53 -31.65 25.80 -26.79
N SER A 54 -30.72 26.00 -25.88
CA SER A 54 -29.41 25.36 -25.90
C SER A 54 -29.58 23.89 -25.53
N THR A 55 -29.86 23.05 -26.52
CA THR A 55 -29.82 21.59 -26.36
C THR A 55 -28.36 21.14 -26.35
N CYS A 56 -27.83 20.86 -25.16
CA CYS A 56 -26.61 20.11 -24.98
C CYS A 56 -26.93 18.65 -25.34
N TYR A 57 -26.42 18.16 -26.48
CA TYR A 57 -26.53 16.75 -26.81
C TYR A 57 -25.47 15.97 -26.03
N PRO A 58 -25.79 14.79 -25.46
CA PRO A 58 -24.76 13.92 -24.95
C PRO A 58 -23.88 13.47 -26.13
N ILE A 59 -22.59 13.74 -26.03
CA ILE A 59 -21.61 13.21 -26.98
C ILE A 59 -21.52 11.71 -26.70
N GLN A 60 -22.24 10.91 -27.49
CA GLN A 60 -22.01 9.48 -27.54
C GLN A 60 -20.84 9.20 -28.49
N CYS A 61 -19.71 8.78 -27.92
CA CYS A 61 -18.63 8.20 -28.71
C CYS A 61 -19.00 6.76 -29.07
N THR A 62 -19.30 6.51 -30.34
CA THR A 62 -19.44 5.16 -30.88
C THR A 62 -18.06 4.58 -31.18
N VAL A 63 -17.72 3.45 -30.56
CA VAL A 63 -16.57 2.63 -30.96
C VAL A 63 -16.94 1.92 -32.26
N VAL A 64 -16.19 2.16 -33.33
CA VAL A 64 -16.35 1.46 -34.60
C VAL A 64 -15.39 0.27 -34.60
N ASP A 65 -15.91 -0.91 -34.28
CA ASP A 65 -15.19 -2.16 -34.49
C ASP A 65 -15.42 -2.63 -35.93
N ASN A 66 -14.52 -2.26 -36.85
CA ASN A 66 -14.30 -3.06 -38.06
C ASN A 66 -12.93 -2.78 -38.70
N PRO A 67 -12.06 -3.79 -38.87
CA PRO A 67 -10.79 -3.64 -39.56
C PRO A 67 -10.96 -3.99 -41.04
N SER A 68 -11.66 -3.17 -41.82
CA SER A 68 -11.69 -3.30 -43.28
C SER A 68 -12.24 -2.05 -43.96
N SER A 69 -11.39 -1.03 -44.09
CA SER A 69 -11.45 -0.11 -45.23
C SER A 69 -10.17 0.73 -45.23
N THR A 70 -9.35 0.56 -46.26
CA THR A 70 -8.30 1.49 -46.65
C THR A 70 -8.92 2.85 -46.97
N ILE A 71 -9.12 3.66 -45.92
CA ILE A 71 -9.38 5.08 -46.06
C ILE A 71 -8.02 5.74 -45.91
N THR A 72 -7.48 6.24 -47.03
CA THR A 72 -6.36 7.18 -47.04
C THR A 72 -6.82 8.47 -46.37
N ASN A 73 -6.78 8.47 -45.04
CA ASN A 73 -6.97 9.65 -44.24
C ASN A 73 -5.67 10.47 -44.32
N ASN A 74 -5.64 11.43 -45.24
CA ASN A 74 -4.75 12.60 -45.12
C ASN A 74 -5.18 13.39 -43.87
N SER A 75 -4.78 12.92 -42.69
CA SER A 75 -4.86 13.73 -41.48
C SER A 75 -3.56 14.51 -41.34
N ASP A 76 -3.57 15.79 -41.71
CA ASP A 76 -2.45 16.72 -41.52
C ASP A 76 -2.09 16.95 -40.03
N ARG A 77 -2.82 16.30 -39.10
CA ARG A 77 -2.51 16.29 -37.67
C ARG A 77 -1.86 14.98 -37.26
N ARG A 78 -0.71 15.09 -36.60
CA ARG A 78 -0.04 13.95 -35.95
C ARG A 78 -0.94 13.37 -34.86
N SER A 79 -1.10 12.05 -34.84
CA SER A 79 -1.69 11.29 -33.74
C SER A 79 -0.58 10.67 -32.88
N ALA A 80 -0.77 10.65 -31.57
CA ALA A 80 0.14 9.97 -30.64
C ALA A 80 -0.16 8.47 -30.48
N ASN A 81 -1.23 7.96 -31.13
CA ASN A 81 -1.64 6.55 -31.09
C ASN A 81 -1.86 6.02 -29.65
N TYR A 82 -2.50 6.83 -28.79
CA TYR A 82 -2.89 6.37 -27.44
C TYR A 82 -3.91 5.24 -27.52
N GLY A 83 -3.75 4.24 -26.65
CA GLY A 83 -4.72 3.17 -26.47
C GLY A 83 -5.97 3.64 -25.72
N PRO A 84 -7.08 2.88 -25.81
CA PRO A 84 -8.28 3.15 -25.04
C PRO A 84 -8.05 2.93 -23.52
N PRO A 85 -8.94 3.44 -22.66
CA PRO A 85 -8.90 3.15 -21.23
C PRO A 85 -8.92 1.65 -20.93
N ILE A 86 -8.19 1.24 -19.89
CA ILE A 86 -8.12 -0.16 -19.44
C ILE A 86 -9.49 -0.66 -18.97
N TRP A 87 -10.32 0.23 -18.41
CA TRP A 87 -11.65 -0.08 -17.89
C TRP A 87 -12.72 0.62 -18.73
N SER A 88 -13.73 -0.14 -19.16
CA SER A 88 -14.91 0.44 -19.80
C SER A 88 -15.79 1.17 -18.79
N PHE A 89 -16.55 2.15 -19.27
CA PHE A 89 -17.53 2.87 -18.45
C PHE A 89 -18.54 1.91 -17.81
N ASP A 90 -19.07 0.96 -18.58
CA ASP A 90 -20.03 -0.03 -18.10
C ASP A 90 -19.44 -0.91 -16.99
N PHE A 91 -18.16 -1.30 -17.13
CA PHE A 91 -17.46 -2.04 -16.09
C PHE A 91 -17.40 -1.22 -14.78
N VAL A 92 -16.96 0.05 -14.85
CA VAL A 92 -16.86 0.93 -13.67
C VAL A 92 -18.23 1.11 -13.00
N GLN A 93 -19.28 1.37 -13.77
CA GLN A 93 -20.64 1.51 -13.23
C GLN A 93 -21.18 0.19 -12.63
N SER A 94 -20.75 -0.97 -13.13
CA SER A 94 -21.16 -2.28 -12.64
C SER A 94 -20.51 -2.72 -11.33
N LEU A 95 -19.42 -2.06 -10.87
CA LEU A 95 -18.64 -2.49 -9.71
C LEU A 95 -19.53 -2.69 -8.45
N PRO A 96 -19.45 -3.82 -7.74
CA PRO A 96 -20.31 -4.05 -6.59
C PRO A 96 -19.84 -3.23 -5.39
N ILE A 97 -20.72 -2.41 -4.81
CA ILE A 97 -20.42 -1.67 -3.58
C ILE A 97 -20.70 -2.60 -2.39
N GLN A 98 -19.67 -3.30 -1.92
CA GLN A 98 -19.73 -4.21 -0.77
C GLN A 98 -19.10 -3.57 0.48
N TYR A 99 -19.10 -4.24 1.63
CA TYR A 99 -18.42 -3.74 2.85
C TYR A 99 -18.95 -2.40 3.40
N LYS A 100 -20.23 -2.12 3.15
CA LYS A 100 -20.97 -1.00 3.76
C LYS A 100 -21.97 -1.51 4.78
N GLY A 101 -22.18 -0.73 5.83
CA GLY A 101 -23.19 -1.00 6.85
C GLY A 101 -22.66 -0.98 8.29
N GLU A 102 -23.60 -0.98 9.22
CA GLU A 102 -23.33 -0.91 10.67
C GLU A 102 -22.60 -2.14 11.19
N SER A 103 -22.79 -3.31 10.57
CA SER A 103 -22.12 -4.56 10.97
C SER A 103 -20.60 -4.48 10.78
N TYR A 104 -20.14 -4.04 9.62
CA TYR A 104 -18.71 -3.90 9.31
C TYR A 104 -18.05 -2.83 10.16
N THR A 105 -18.68 -1.65 10.30
CA THR A 105 -18.18 -0.57 11.16
C THR A 105 -18.12 -0.98 12.62
N SER A 106 -19.14 -1.69 13.13
CA SER A 106 -19.13 -2.23 14.50
C SER A 106 -18.00 -3.24 14.72
N ARG A 107 -17.77 -4.14 13.74
CA ARG A 107 -16.66 -5.11 13.81
C ARG A 107 -15.31 -4.41 13.78
N LEU A 108 -15.13 -3.44 12.88
CA LEU A 108 -13.92 -2.63 12.76
C LEU A 108 -13.61 -1.91 14.08
N ASN A 109 -14.60 -1.25 14.68
CA ASN A 109 -14.44 -0.55 15.96
C ASN A 109 -14.05 -1.50 17.12
N LYS A 110 -14.53 -2.74 17.10
CA LYS A 110 -14.13 -3.75 18.10
C LYS A 110 -12.66 -4.13 17.90
N LEU A 111 -12.26 -4.43 16.68
CA LEU A 111 -10.88 -4.76 16.33
C LEU A 111 -9.92 -3.59 16.63
N GLU A 112 -10.34 -2.36 16.35
CA GLU A 112 -9.57 -1.15 16.65
C GLU A 112 -9.24 -1.03 18.15
N LYS A 113 -10.24 -1.29 19.02
CA LYS A 113 -10.02 -1.34 20.48
C LYS A 113 -9.06 -2.45 20.88
N ASP A 114 -9.14 -3.61 20.23
CA ASP A 114 -8.25 -4.75 20.51
C ASP A 114 -6.80 -4.42 20.14
N VAL A 115 -6.56 -3.85 18.95
CA VAL A 115 -5.23 -3.43 18.48
C VAL A 115 -4.67 -2.28 19.34
N LYS A 116 -5.50 -1.33 19.75
CA LYS A 116 -5.10 -0.26 20.67
C LYS A 116 -4.61 -0.81 22.01
N ARG A 117 -5.28 -1.83 22.55
CA ARG A 117 -4.82 -2.51 23.77
C ARG A 117 -3.49 -3.25 23.55
N MET A 118 -3.28 -3.84 22.38
CA MET A 118 -1.99 -4.48 22.03
C MET A 118 -0.85 -3.44 21.99
N LEU A 119 -1.07 -2.28 21.38
CA LEU A 119 -0.06 -1.21 21.30
C LEU A 119 0.39 -0.70 22.68
N ILE A 120 -0.57 -0.49 23.59
CA ILE A 120 -0.31 0.02 24.94
C ILE A 120 0.24 -1.08 25.86
N GLY A 121 -0.17 -2.34 25.66
CA GLY A 121 0.21 -3.46 26.51
C GLY A 121 1.61 -4.02 26.26
N VAL A 122 2.27 -3.69 25.16
CA VAL A 122 3.65 -4.13 24.88
C VAL A 122 4.62 -3.10 25.47
N GLU A 123 5.23 -3.40 26.61
CA GLU A 123 6.18 -2.49 27.25
C GLU A 123 7.52 -2.42 26.49
N ASN A 124 7.91 -1.19 26.12
CA ASN A 124 9.25 -0.67 25.81
C ASN A 124 10.29 -1.58 25.11
N SER A 125 9.85 -2.59 24.36
CA SER A 125 10.70 -3.60 23.74
C SER A 125 10.81 -3.41 22.22
N LEU A 126 11.69 -4.21 21.59
CA LEU A 126 11.78 -4.35 20.13
C LEU A 126 10.43 -4.78 19.54
N ALA A 127 9.71 -5.69 20.20
CA ALA A 127 8.39 -6.15 19.75
C ALA A 127 7.38 -5.02 19.58
N GLN A 128 7.47 -3.95 20.39
CA GLN A 128 6.60 -2.78 20.24
C GLN A 128 6.90 -2.01 18.94
N LEU A 129 8.19 -1.88 18.56
CA LEU A 129 8.59 -1.26 17.30
C LEU A 129 8.19 -2.12 16.10
N GLU A 130 8.34 -3.44 16.20
CA GLU A 130 7.90 -4.40 15.17
C GLU A 130 6.38 -4.36 14.99
N LEU A 131 5.62 -4.20 16.08
CA LEU A 131 4.17 -4.03 16.03
C LEU A 131 3.78 -2.74 15.31
N ILE A 132 4.44 -1.61 15.64
CA ILE A 132 4.22 -0.34 14.95
C ILE A 132 4.53 -0.48 13.46
N ASP A 133 5.66 -1.07 13.10
CA ASP A 133 6.05 -1.30 11.71
C ASP A 133 5.03 -2.18 10.98
N THR A 134 4.59 -3.26 11.62
CA THR A 134 3.55 -4.14 11.08
C THR A 134 2.26 -3.37 10.81
N ILE A 135 1.80 -2.55 11.77
CA ILE A 135 0.59 -1.73 11.63
C ILE A 135 0.73 -0.72 10.48
N GLN A 136 1.89 -0.08 10.32
CA GLN A 136 2.17 0.80 9.18
C GLN A 136 2.12 0.06 7.85
N ARG A 137 2.81 -1.09 7.77
CA ARG A 137 2.89 -1.89 6.55
C ARG A 137 1.57 -2.58 6.20
N LEU A 138 0.69 -2.80 7.16
CA LEU A 138 -0.70 -3.24 6.94
C LEU A 138 -1.62 -2.10 6.46
N GLY A 139 -1.15 -0.86 6.42
CA GLY A 139 -1.92 0.30 5.94
C GLY A 139 -2.99 0.82 6.90
N ILE A 140 -2.91 0.44 8.19
CA ILE A 140 -3.89 0.76 9.23
C ILE A 140 -3.35 1.75 10.28
N SER A 141 -2.11 2.24 10.13
CA SER A 141 -1.46 3.15 11.07
C SER A 141 -2.17 4.48 11.28
N TYR A 142 -2.87 4.99 10.26
CA TYR A 142 -3.61 6.24 10.32
C TYR A 142 -4.73 6.23 11.38
N ARG A 143 -5.16 5.05 11.85
CA ARG A 143 -6.13 4.89 12.94
C ARG A 143 -5.52 4.97 14.33
N PHE A 144 -4.19 4.90 14.44
CA PHE A 144 -3.45 4.82 15.70
C PHE A 144 -2.34 5.88 15.79
N GLU A 145 -2.45 7.00 15.07
CA GLU A 145 -1.38 8.00 14.99
C GLU A 145 -0.98 8.53 16.37
N ASN A 146 -1.96 8.83 17.22
CA ASN A 146 -1.73 9.36 18.56
C ASN A 146 -0.98 8.36 19.44
N GLU A 147 -1.39 7.10 19.42
CA GLU A 147 -0.76 6.01 20.15
C GLU A 147 0.68 5.81 19.68
N ILE A 148 0.89 5.75 18.37
CA ILE A 148 2.23 5.54 17.79
C ILE A 148 3.16 6.72 18.13
N ILE A 149 2.70 7.96 17.95
CA ILE A 149 3.49 9.16 18.28
C ILE A 149 3.85 9.17 19.77
N SER A 150 2.91 8.83 20.66
CA SER A 150 3.16 8.77 22.10
C SER A 150 4.25 7.75 22.44
N ILE A 151 4.16 6.54 21.89
CA ILE A 151 5.14 5.46 22.10
C ILE A 151 6.52 5.88 21.58
N LEU A 152 6.58 6.43 20.37
CA LEU A 152 7.84 6.86 19.77
C LEU A 152 8.48 8.03 20.53
N LYS A 153 7.67 8.97 21.02
CA LYS A 153 8.14 10.08 21.87
C LYS A 153 8.74 9.59 23.18
N GLU A 154 8.11 8.62 23.82
CA GLU A 154 8.64 7.98 25.02
C GLU A 154 10.00 7.34 24.74
N LYS A 155 10.09 6.53 23.68
CA LYS A 155 11.35 5.89 23.27
C LYS A 155 12.45 6.90 22.94
N PHE A 156 12.13 7.98 22.23
CA PHE A 156 13.07 9.05 21.92
C PHE A 156 13.60 9.72 23.19
N THR A 157 12.70 10.04 24.13
CA THR A 157 13.06 10.69 25.40
C THR A 157 13.93 9.79 26.27
N ASN A 158 13.57 8.51 26.37
CA ASN A 158 14.33 7.51 27.12
C ASN A 158 15.73 7.33 26.54
N ASN A 159 15.87 7.25 25.21
CA ASN A 159 17.19 7.13 24.57
C ASN A 159 18.10 8.34 24.87
N ASN A 160 17.56 9.56 24.92
CA ASN A 160 18.34 10.77 25.17
C ASN A 160 18.73 10.94 26.65
N ASN A 161 17.87 10.49 27.57
CA ASN A 161 18.08 10.66 29.01
C ASN A 161 18.89 9.53 29.64
N ASN A 162 19.09 8.42 28.94
CA ASN A 162 19.74 7.24 29.53
C ASN A 162 21.27 7.31 29.36
N PRO A 163 22.04 7.42 30.46
CA PRO A 163 23.50 7.51 30.39
C PRO A 163 24.16 6.20 29.91
N ASN A 164 23.42 5.08 29.94
CA ASN A 164 23.82 3.79 29.40
C ASN A 164 22.84 3.40 28.28
N PRO A 165 23.14 3.72 27.01
CA PRO A 165 22.28 3.37 25.89
C PRO A 165 22.04 1.86 25.86
N ILE A 166 20.77 1.45 25.67
CA ILE A 166 20.45 0.05 25.39
C ILE A 166 21.23 -0.34 24.14
N ASN A 167 22.09 -1.37 24.26
CA ASN A 167 22.89 -1.86 23.15
C ASN A 167 22.00 -2.70 22.24
N TYR A 168 21.18 -2.02 21.44
CA TYR A 168 20.33 -2.64 20.44
C TYR A 168 21.17 -3.33 19.38
N ASP A 169 20.67 -4.45 18.85
CA ASP A 169 21.23 -5.03 17.64
C ASP A 169 21.01 -4.08 16.45
N LEU A 170 21.61 -4.43 15.30
CA LEU A 170 21.53 -3.60 14.10
C LEU A 170 20.08 -3.44 13.63
N TYR A 171 19.30 -4.51 13.67
CA TYR A 171 17.92 -4.52 13.23
C TYR A 171 17.06 -3.57 14.06
N ALA A 172 17.09 -3.70 15.38
CA ALA A 172 16.38 -2.86 16.33
C ALA A 172 16.80 -1.39 16.21
N THR A 173 18.10 -1.11 16.08
CA THR A 173 18.61 0.26 15.91
C THR A 173 18.09 0.87 14.61
N ALA A 174 18.18 0.14 13.51
CA ALA A 174 17.74 0.61 12.20
C ALA A 174 16.22 0.80 12.14
N LEU A 175 15.46 -0.12 12.73
CA LEU A 175 14.00 -0.02 12.84
C LEU A 175 13.58 1.20 13.66
N GLN A 176 14.17 1.38 14.84
CA GLN A 176 13.89 2.53 15.69
C GLN A 176 14.23 3.84 14.98
N PHE A 177 15.42 3.93 14.38
CA PHE A 177 15.85 5.10 13.61
C PHE A 177 14.87 5.46 12.49
N ARG A 178 14.47 4.45 11.70
CA ARG A 178 13.52 4.64 10.60
C ARG A 178 12.19 5.16 11.11
N LEU A 179 11.58 4.49 12.10
CA LEU A 179 10.28 4.87 12.64
C LEU A 179 10.33 6.27 13.25
N LEU A 180 11.35 6.60 14.05
CA LEU A 180 11.50 7.93 14.64
C LEU A 180 11.59 9.01 13.56
N ARG A 181 12.42 8.83 12.52
CA ARG A 181 12.54 9.82 11.44
C ARG A 181 11.28 9.94 10.59
N GLN A 182 10.54 8.84 10.38
CA GLN A 182 9.24 8.88 9.69
C GLN A 182 8.23 9.78 10.41
N TYR A 183 8.23 9.81 11.74
CA TYR A 183 7.38 10.67 12.55
C TYR A 183 8.00 12.04 12.89
N GLY A 184 9.08 12.42 12.20
CA GLY A 184 9.67 13.76 12.29
C GLY A 184 10.63 13.98 13.47
N PHE A 185 11.03 12.93 14.20
CA PHE A 185 12.03 13.06 15.25
C PHE A 185 13.44 13.20 14.66
N GLU A 186 14.24 14.09 15.23
CA GLU A 186 15.62 14.31 14.81
C GLU A 186 16.56 13.31 15.49
N VAL A 187 16.78 12.17 14.83
CA VAL A 187 17.73 11.15 15.28
C VAL A 187 19.05 11.30 14.52
N PRO A 188 20.20 11.47 15.19
CA PRO A 188 21.51 11.58 14.52
C PRO A 188 21.92 10.29 13.79
N GLN A 189 22.61 10.42 12.64
CA GLN A 189 23.13 9.27 11.88
C GLN A 189 24.26 8.54 12.64
N GLU A 190 24.91 9.22 13.58
CA GLU A 190 26.02 8.74 14.39
C GLU A 190 25.65 7.54 15.25
N ILE A 191 24.35 7.28 15.45
CA ILE A 191 23.85 6.05 16.08
C ILE A 191 24.38 4.79 15.38
N PHE A 192 24.68 4.87 14.08
CA PHE A 192 25.20 3.75 13.31
C PHE A 192 26.72 3.54 13.44
N ASN A 193 27.45 4.44 14.10
CA ASN A 193 28.90 4.28 14.31
C ASN A 193 29.25 3.03 15.12
N ASN A 194 28.35 2.56 15.99
CA ASN A 194 28.52 1.32 16.75
C ASN A 194 28.64 0.07 15.85
N PHE A 195 28.16 0.16 14.61
CA PHE A 195 28.21 -0.90 13.60
C PHE A 195 29.37 -0.72 12.61
N LYS A 196 30.25 0.26 12.85
CA LYS A 196 31.45 0.51 12.05
C LYS A 196 32.71 0.03 12.76
N ASN A 197 33.76 -0.21 11.99
CA ASN A 197 35.08 -0.53 12.49
C ASN A 197 35.80 0.75 12.90
N HIS A 198 36.28 0.85 14.15
CA HIS A 198 36.98 2.05 14.65
C HIS A 198 38.27 2.39 13.89
N LYS A 199 38.93 1.41 13.25
CA LYS A 199 40.19 1.62 12.52
C LYS A 199 39.96 2.07 11.08
N THR A 200 39.07 1.40 10.35
CA THR A 200 38.82 1.69 8.93
C THR A 200 37.73 2.72 8.72
N GLY A 201 36.86 2.92 9.71
CA GLY A 201 35.68 3.77 9.60
C GLY A 201 34.57 3.17 8.75
N GLU A 202 34.67 1.90 8.31
CA GLU A 202 33.70 1.24 7.44
C GLU A 202 32.71 0.36 8.22
N PHE A 203 31.53 0.09 7.66
CA PHE A 203 30.60 -0.90 8.22
C PHE A 203 31.22 -2.29 8.40
N LYS A 204 30.96 -2.92 9.55
CA LYS A 204 31.51 -4.25 9.88
C LYS A 204 31.01 -5.29 8.88
N ALA A 205 31.94 -6.06 8.30
CA ALA A 205 31.61 -7.07 7.29
C ALA A 205 30.66 -8.17 7.79
N ASN A 206 30.63 -8.46 9.10
CA ASN A 206 29.73 -9.45 9.69
C ASN A 206 28.24 -9.10 9.56
N ILE A 207 27.90 -7.83 9.29
CA ILE A 207 26.53 -7.40 8.99
C ILE A 207 25.97 -8.15 7.78
N SER A 208 26.81 -8.59 6.84
CA SER A 208 26.34 -9.40 5.70
C SER A 208 25.75 -10.76 6.10
N ASN A 209 26.00 -11.22 7.33
CA ASN A 209 25.48 -12.48 7.85
C ASN A 209 24.11 -12.28 8.54
N ASP A 210 23.80 -11.06 8.98
CA ASP A 210 22.49 -10.67 9.52
C ASP A 210 21.66 -9.98 8.44
N ILE A 211 20.92 -10.78 7.68
CA ILE A 211 20.12 -10.28 6.55
C ILE A 211 18.99 -9.36 7.00
N MET A 212 18.40 -9.62 8.16
CA MET A 212 17.33 -8.76 8.71
C MET A 212 17.88 -7.43 9.19
N GLY A 213 19.02 -7.41 9.87
CA GLY A 213 19.73 -6.17 10.22
C GLY A 213 20.19 -5.40 9.00
N ALA A 214 20.75 -6.08 7.99
CA ALA A 214 21.15 -5.44 6.73
C ALA A 214 19.94 -4.84 5.98
N LEU A 215 18.81 -5.54 5.95
CA LEU A 215 17.56 -5.05 5.36
C LEU A 215 17.00 -3.85 6.16
N GLY A 216 16.99 -3.94 7.49
CA GLY A 216 16.59 -2.84 8.35
C GLY A 216 17.43 -1.58 8.11
N LEU A 217 18.76 -1.73 8.05
CA LEU A 217 19.69 -0.64 7.78
C LEU A 217 19.54 -0.10 6.35
N TYR A 218 19.27 -0.96 5.36
CA TYR A 218 18.96 -0.56 4.00
C TYR A 218 17.75 0.37 3.99
N GLU A 219 16.62 -0.03 4.60
CA GLU A 219 15.41 0.79 4.64
C GLU A 219 15.61 2.08 5.44
N ALA A 220 16.32 2.02 6.57
CA ALA A 220 16.66 3.18 7.38
C ALA A 220 17.49 4.22 6.60
N SER A 221 18.39 3.77 5.72
CA SER A 221 19.27 4.66 4.95
C SER A 221 18.52 5.63 4.02
N PHE A 222 17.30 5.27 3.58
CA PHE A 222 16.46 6.15 2.75
C PHE A 222 15.81 7.29 3.51
N HIS A 223 15.96 7.33 4.84
CA HIS A 223 15.58 8.46 5.68
C HIS A 223 16.73 9.45 5.91
N GLY A 224 17.81 9.35 5.14
CA GLY A 224 18.92 10.29 5.16
C GLY A 224 18.59 11.66 4.57
N LYS A 225 19.18 12.70 5.17
CA LYS A 225 19.16 14.10 4.75
C LYS A 225 20.46 14.42 4.01
N LYS A 226 20.46 15.54 3.26
CA LYS A 226 21.68 16.01 2.57
C LYS A 226 22.80 16.25 3.57
N GLY A 227 23.99 15.71 3.29
CA GLY A 227 25.17 15.82 4.15
C GLY A 227 25.40 14.63 5.09
N GLU A 228 24.46 13.67 5.14
CA GLU A 228 24.59 12.49 5.99
C GLU A 228 25.33 11.34 5.29
N SER A 229 26.66 11.40 5.34
CA SER A 229 27.55 10.43 4.68
C SER A 229 27.46 9.01 5.25
N ILE A 230 27.14 8.84 6.54
CA ILE A 230 27.04 7.51 7.16
C ILE A 230 25.85 6.74 6.57
N LEU A 231 24.73 7.41 6.32
CA LEU A 231 23.54 6.79 5.74
C LEU A 231 23.74 6.49 4.25
N GLU A 232 24.45 7.36 3.52
CA GLU A 232 24.83 7.09 2.13
C GLU A 232 25.73 5.84 2.04
N GLU A 233 26.74 5.75 2.90
CA GLU A 233 27.60 4.57 3.00
C GLU A 233 26.80 3.32 3.39
N ALA A 234 25.90 3.43 4.37
CA ALA A 234 25.03 2.34 4.81
C ALA A 234 24.19 1.80 3.66
N ARG A 235 23.62 2.69 2.84
CA ARG A 235 22.84 2.33 1.64
C ARG A 235 23.68 1.54 0.65
N ILE A 236 24.89 2.02 0.34
CA ILE A 236 25.79 1.37 -0.61
C ILE A 236 26.20 -0.01 -0.10
N PHE A 237 26.60 -0.09 1.17
CA PHE A 237 27.04 -1.31 1.82
C PHE A 237 25.92 -2.37 1.87
N THR A 238 24.76 -2.01 2.43
CA THR A 238 23.63 -2.94 2.56
C THR A 238 23.08 -3.38 1.21
N THR A 239 23.06 -2.50 0.20
CA THR A 239 22.70 -2.89 -1.18
C THR A 239 23.60 -4.02 -1.71
N LYS A 240 24.92 -3.96 -1.44
CA LYS A 240 25.85 -5.04 -1.82
C LYS A 240 25.55 -6.33 -1.06
N CYS A 241 25.32 -6.25 0.26
CA CYS A 241 24.97 -7.40 1.10
C CYS A 241 23.68 -8.10 0.62
N LEU A 242 22.62 -7.32 0.39
CA LEU A 242 21.31 -7.83 -0.03
C LEU A 242 21.36 -8.43 -1.44
N LYS A 243 22.09 -7.81 -2.38
CA LYS A 243 22.31 -8.39 -3.72
C LYS A 243 23.08 -9.71 -3.66
N LYS A 244 24.11 -9.80 -2.80
CA LYS A 244 24.85 -11.05 -2.58
C LYS A 244 23.93 -12.13 -2.01
N TYR A 245 23.11 -11.80 -1.02
CA TYR A 245 22.11 -12.72 -0.47
C TYR A 245 21.13 -13.22 -1.54
N LYS A 246 20.60 -12.31 -2.37
CA LYS A 246 19.71 -12.65 -3.49
C LYS A 246 20.35 -13.67 -4.43
N LEU A 247 21.61 -13.46 -4.84
CA LEU A 247 22.35 -14.38 -5.70
C LEU A 247 22.52 -15.77 -5.04
N MET A 248 22.90 -15.80 -3.76
CA MET A 248 23.09 -17.05 -3.01
C MET A 248 21.77 -17.80 -2.79
N SER A 249 20.68 -17.08 -2.51
CA SER A 249 19.36 -17.68 -2.29
C SER A 249 18.78 -18.31 -3.57
N SER A 250 19.05 -17.73 -4.74
CA SER A 250 18.56 -18.26 -6.02
C SER A 250 19.24 -19.56 -6.44
N SER A 251 20.47 -19.82 -5.98
CA SER A 251 21.21 -21.04 -6.34
C SER A 251 20.77 -22.29 -5.55
N ASN A 252 20.07 -22.14 -4.43
CA ASN A 252 19.81 -23.21 -3.48
C ASN A 252 18.50 -24.00 -3.71
N ASN A 253 17.80 -23.83 -4.84
CA ASN A 253 16.60 -24.59 -5.24
C ASN A 253 15.50 -24.78 -4.16
N ASN A 254 15.48 -23.93 -3.15
CA ASN A 254 14.50 -23.98 -2.06
C ASN A 254 13.44 -22.90 -2.27
N ASN A 255 12.19 -23.25 -1.93
CA ASN A 255 11.04 -22.35 -1.93
C ASN A 255 11.42 -20.96 -1.40
N MET A 256 11.04 -19.92 -2.13
CA MET A 256 11.35 -18.53 -1.82
C MET A 256 10.87 -18.20 -0.39
N THR A 257 11.81 -17.94 0.52
CA THR A 257 11.50 -17.62 1.92
C THR A 257 10.87 -16.23 2.04
N LEU A 258 10.14 -15.96 3.14
CA LEU A 258 9.58 -14.62 3.40
C LEU A 258 10.66 -13.54 3.41
N ILE A 259 11.86 -13.87 3.92
CA ILE A 259 13.02 -12.96 3.91
C ILE A 259 13.45 -12.66 2.47
N SER A 260 13.50 -13.68 1.59
CA SER A 260 13.84 -13.48 0.18
C SER A 260 12.81 -12.60 -0.55
N LEU A 261 11.51 -12.77 -0.27
CA LEU A 261 10.46 -11.87 -0.77
C LEU A 261 10.69 -10.42 -0.31
N LEU A 262 10.92 -10.20 0.99
CA LEU A 262 11.20 -8.87 1.54
C LEU A 262 12.44 -8.22 0.91
N VAL A 263 13.54 -8.97 0.77
CA VAL A 263 14.77 -8.46 0.16
C VAL A 263 14.57 -8.11 -1.32
N ASN A 264 13.88 -8.97 -2.07
CA ASN A 264 13.60 -8.71 -3.48
C ASN A 264 12.74 -7.45 -3.64
N HIS A 265 11.71 -7.32 -2.82
CA HIS A 265 10.83 -6.16 -2.81
C HIS A 265 11.60 -4.89 -2.45
N ALA A 266 12.35 -4.88 -1.36
CA ALA A 266 13.14 -3.71 -0.94
C ALA A 266 14.15 -3.27 -2.02
N LEU A 267 14.83 -4.20 -2.68
CA LEU A 267 15.80 -3.90 -3.74
C LEU A 267 15.17 -3.37 -5.04
N GLU A 268 13.89 -3.66 -5.29
CA GLU A 268 13.15 -3.05 -6.41
C GLU A 268 12.85 -1.58 -6.12
N MET A 269 12.33 -1.31 -4.92
CA MET A 269 12.06 0.03 -4.43
C MET A 269 12.04 0.01 -2.90
N PRO A 270 12.73 0.94 -2.22
CA PRO A 270 12.73 1.03 -0.76
C PRO A 270 11.35 1.43 -0.25
N LEU A 271 11.02 1.01 0.97
CA LEU A 271 9.73 1.26 1.62
C LEU A 271 9.38 2.76 1.65
N GLN A 272 10.37 3.62 1.88
CA GLN A 272 10.18 5.07 1.94
C GLN A 272 9.64 5.70 0.64
N TRP A 273 9.78 5.03 -0.51
CA TRP A 273 9.31 5.53 -1.80
C TRP A 273 8.03 4.84 -2.27
N ARG A 274 7.49 3.90 -1.50
CA ARG A 274 6.30 3.14 -1.87
C ARG A 274 5.02 3.86 -1.49
N ILE A 275 4.01 3.70 -2.34
CA ILE A 275 2.65 4.18 -2.06
C ILE A 275 2.02 3.25 -1.03
N THR A 276 1.60 3.81 0.11
CA THR A 276 1.13 3.06 1.29
C THR A 276 0.05 2.03 0.98
N ARG A 277 -0.94 2.36 0.13
CA ARG A 277 -2.06 1.44 -0.14
C ARG A 277 -1.67 0.27 -1.04
N SER A 278 -0.80 0.51 -2.01
CA SER A 278 -0.24 -0.56 -2.85
C SER A 278 0.67 -1.48 -2.04
N GLU A 279 1.51 -0.90 -1.16
CA GLU A 279 2.35 -1.65 -0.23
C GLU A 279 1.49 -2.47 0.74
N ALA A 280 0.43 -1.89 1.31
CA ALA A 280 -0.44 -2.58 2.27
C ALA A 280 -1.02 -3.86 1.70
N LYS A 281 -1.54 -3.81 0.48
CA LYS A 281 -2.07 -5.00 -0.19
C LYS A 281 -0.99 -6.07 -0.36
N TRP A 282 0.15 -5.71 -0.92
CA TRP A 282 1.27 -6.64 -1.12
C TRP A 282 1.72 -7.26 0.20
N PHE A 283 1.89 -6.43 1.24
CA PHE A 283 2.34 -6.90 2.54
C PHE A 283 1.35 -7.85 3.20
N ILE A 284 0.05 -7.58 3.11
CA ILE A 284 -0.98 -8.49 3.66
C ILE A 284 -0.92 -9.85 2.96
N GLU A 285 -0.95 -9.87 1.62
CA GLU A 285 -1.09 -11.10 0.81
C GLU A 285 0.21 -11.94 0.74
N GLU A 286 1.35 -11.28 0.56
CA GLU A 286 2.62 -11.96 0.29
C GLU A 286 3.43 -12.25 1.56
N ILE A 287 3.28 -11.42 2.60
CA ILE A 287 4.13 -11.50 3.79
C ILE A 287 3.33 -11.86 5.04
N TYR A 288 2.38 -11.02 5.44
CA TYR A 288 1.80 -11.10 6.78
C TYR A 288 0.93 -12.34 6.97
N GLU A 289 0.09 -12.68 5.98
CA GLU A 289 -0.77 -13.88 6.03
C GLU A 289 0.03 -15.19 6.06
N ARG A 290 1.27 -15.19 5.56
CA ARG A 290 2.17 -16.35 5.52
C ARG A 290 3.12 -16.41 6.72
N LYS A 291 3.14 -15.38 7.56
CA LYS A 291 4.03 -15.29 8.73
C LYS A 291 3.60 -16.30 9.80
N GLN A 292 4.55 -17.03 10.39
CA GLN A 292 4.25 -18.09 11.35
C GLN A 292 3.62 -17.55 12.66
N ASP A 293 4.05 -16.37 13.10
CA ASP A 293 3.58 -15.66 14.29
C ASP A 293 2.57 -14.55 13.95
N MET A 294 1.86 -14.68 12.82
CA MET A 294 0.81 -13.74 12.40
C MET A 294 -0.28 -13.60 13.47
N ASN A 295 -0.68 -12.36 13.78
CA ASN A 295 -1.78 -12.10 14.69
C ASN A 295 -3.10 -12.03 13.92
N PRO A 296 -4.05 -12.96 14.14
CA PRO A 296 -5.29 -13.01 13.37
C PRO A 296 -6.16 -11.76 13.54
N THR A 297 -6.06 -11.08 14.68
CA THR A 297 -6.77 -9.82 14.94
C THR A 297 -6.27 -8.71 14.03
N LEU A 298 -4.94 -8.59 13.86
CA LEU A 298 -4.34 -7.60 12.97
C LEU A 298 -4.63 -7.91 11.50
N LEU A 299 -4.56 -9.20 11.12
CA LEU A 299 -4.87 -9.62 9.76
C LEU A 299 -6.34 -9.32 9.42
N GLU A 300 -7.28 -9.69 10.27
CA GLU A 300 -8.70 -9.40 10.07
C GLU A 300 -8.95 -7.90 10.00
N PHE A 301 -8.33 -7.12 10.90
CA PHE A 301 -8.48 -5.67 10.91
C PHE A 301 -7.97 -5.02 9.64
N ALA A 302 -6.78 -5.40 9.18
CA ALA A 302 -6.20 -4.90 7.93
C ALA A 302 -7.06 -5.29 6.72
N LYS A 303 -7.57 -6.52 6.67
CA LYS A 303 -8.44 -6.98 5.58
C LYS A 303 -9.77 -6.21 5.53
N LEU A 304 -10.40 -6.04 6.68
CA LEU A 304 -11.67 -5.33 6.80
C LEU A 304 -11.51 -3.84 6.45
N ASP A 305 -10.49 -3.18 6.99
CA ASP A 305 -10.20 -1.77 6.71
C ASP A 305 -9.94 -1.52 5.22
N PHE A 306 -9.10 -2.36 4.61
CA PHE A 306 -8.77 -2.27 3.19
C PHE A 306 -10.02 -2.38 2.31
N ASN A 307 -10.89 -3.36 2.58
CA ASN A 307 -12.11 -3.58 1.81
C ASN A 307 -13.13 -2.45 2.00
N MET A 308 -13.26 -1.90 3.22
CA MET A 308 -14.14 -0.75 3.49
C MET A 308 -13.68 0.50 2.73
N LEU A 309 -12.38 0.76 2.70
CA LEU A 309 -11.82 1.87 1.92
C LEU A 309 -11.94 1.63 0.41
N GLN A 310 -11.66 0.42 -0.05
CA GLN A 310 -11.84 0.05 -1.47
C GLN A 310 -13.28 0.30 -1.92
N SER A 311 -14.28 -0.04 -1.10
CA SER A 311 -15.69 0.25 -1.37
C SER A 311 -15.98 1.75 -1.50
N THR A 312 -15.35 2.57 -0.64
CA THR A 312 -15.45 4.03 -0.72
C THR A 312 -14.84 4.55 -2.03
N TYR A 313 -13.64 4.09 -2.38
CA TYR A 313 -12.98 4.47 -3.65
C TYR A 313 -13.77 4.02 -4.88
N GLN A 314 -14.43 2.86 -4.84
CA GLN A 314 -15.29 2.40 -5.93
C GLN A 314 -16.51 3.29 -6.12
N GLU A 315 -17.10 3.79 -5.04
CA GLU A 315 -18.20 4.75 -5.11
C GLU A 315 -17.73 6.09 -5.68
N GLU A 316 -16.62 6.63 -5.19
CA GLU A 316 -16.01 7.85 -5.72
C GLU A 316 -15.70 7.70 -7.21
N LEU A 317 -15.11 6.57 -7.63
CA LEU A 317 -14.81 6.27 -9.02
C LEU A 317 -16.07 6.20 -9.89
N LYS A 318 -17.17 5.63 -9.38
CA LYS A 318 -18.45 5.63 -10.08
C LYS A 318 -19.02 7.03 -10.25
N VAL A 319 -18.84 7.92 -9.28
CA VAL A 319 -19.24 9.32 -9.39
C VAL A 319 -18.37 10.05 -10.41
N LEU A 320 -17.05 9.86 -10.36
CA LEU A 320 -16.10 10.50 -11.29
C LEU A 320 -16.26 10.07 -12.74
N SER A 321 -16.73 8.84 -12.98
CA SER A 321 -16.97 8.33 -14.33
C SER A 321 -18.30 8.78 -14.95
N ARG A 322 -19.22 9.37 -14.17
CA ARG A 322 -20.51 9.90 -14.64
C ARG A 322 -20.39 11.33 -15.13
#